data_AF-A0A3R9FSU9-F1
#
_entry.id   AF-A0A3R9FSU9-F1
#
_cell.length_a   1.000
_cell.length_b   1.000
_cell.length_c   1.000
_cell.angle_alpha   90.00
_cell.angle_beta   90.00
_cell.angle_gamma   90.00
#
_symmetry.space_group_name_H-M   'P 1'
#
loop_
_entity.id
_entity.type
_entity.pdbx_description
1 polymer ?
#
loop_
_entity_poly.entity_id
_entity_poly.type
_entity_poly.pdbx_seq_one_letter_code
_entity_poly.pdbx_strand_id
1 'polypeptide(L)'
;MIQVKDIDKIAVLKRLAEIESSGHSGTWFSNVDNSISTVMPEGAQEKVALAVMKNLISKGLVAGCGCGCRGNFTITNKGRDLIAASPQQEAE
;
A
#
# COMPACT_ATOMS: atom_id res chain seq x y z
N MET A 1 -7.02 18.79 -1.99
CA MET A 1 -7.69 17.55 -1.54
C MET A 1 -6.96 16.38 -2.17
N ILE A 2 -6.31 15.53 -1.38
CA ILE A 2 -5.55 14.37 -1.89
C ILE A 2 -6.51 13.32 -2.44
N GLN A 3 -6.22 12.80 -3.63
CA GLN A 3 -6.95 11.72 -4.27
C GLN A 3 -6.05 10.52 -4.59
N VAL A 4 -6.67 9.38 -4.92
CA VAL A 4 -5.98 8.10 -5.21
C VAL A 4 -4.95 8.21 -6.36
N LYS A 5 -5.16 9.15 -7.29
CA LYS A 5 -4.23 9.40 -8.40
C LYS A 5 -2.94 10.11 -7.94
N ASP A 6 -3.01 10.85 -6.84
CA ASP A 6 -1.90 11.63 -6.29
C ASP A 6 -1.02 10.78 -5.35
N ILE A 7 -1.44 9.53 -5.08
CA ILE A 7 -0.69 8.59 -4.24
C ILE A 7 0.33 7.83 -5.09
N ASP A 8 1.58 7.84 -4.62
CA ASP A 8 2.64 6.97 -5.13
C ASP A 8 2.33 5.51 -4.77
N LYS A 9 1.85 4.78 -5.78
CA LYS A 9 1.48 3.36 -5.64
C LYS A 9 2.70 2.46 -5.49
N ILE A 10 3.86 2.86 -5.99
CA ILE A 10 5.08 2.09 -5.86
C ILE A 10 5.55 2.14 -4.41
N ALA A 11 5.51 3.31 -3.77
CA ALA A 11 5.80 3.44 -2.34
C ALA A 11 4.86 2.57 -1.48
N VAL A 12 3.57 2.51 -1.80
CA VAL A 12 2.59 1.64 -1.11
C VAL A 12 2.92 0.16 -1.27
N LEU A 13 3.29 -0.28 -2.49
CA LEU A 13 3.69 -1.66 -2.73
C LEU A 13 4.98 -2.02 -1.99
N LYS A 14 5.99 -1.13 -2.01
CA LYS A 14 7.23 -1.30 -1.24
C LYS A 14 6.91 -1.46 0.25
N ARG A 15 6.04 -0.60 0.79
CA ARG A 15 5.64 -0.69 2.20
C ARG A 15 4.99 -2.03 2.54
N LEU A 16 4.11 -2.54 1.69
CA LEU A 16 3.51 -3.87 1.89
C LEU A 16 4.56 -4.98 1.85
N ALA A 17 5.54 -4.89 0.97
CA ALA A 17 6.62 -5.89 0.90
C ALA A 17 7.49 -5.89 2.16
N GLU A 18 7.76 -4.73 2.75
CA GLU A 18 8.47 -4.61 4.03
C GLU A 18 7.65 -5.23 5.18
N ILE A 19 6.36 -4.90 5.25
CA ILE A 19 5.44 -5.44 6.26
C ILE A 19 5.37 -6.97 6.17
N GLU A 20 5.22 -7.51 4.96
CA GLU A 20 5.17 -8.96 4.73
C GLU A 20 6.49 -9.64 5.10
N SER A 21 7.63 -9.00 4.83
CA SER A 21 8.95 -9.51 5.21
C SER A 21 9.15 -9.54 6.73
N SER A 22 8.41 -8.72 7.49
CA SER A 22 8.36 -8.77 8.96
C SER A 22 7.43 -9.85 9.52
N GLY A 23 6.78 -10.65 8.66
CA GLY A 23 5.84 -11.70 9.06
C GLY A 23 4.41 -11.22 9.35
N HIS A 24 4.07 -9.98 8.95
CA HIS A 24 2.75 -9.39 9.18
C HIS A 24 2.02 -9.12 7.87
N SER A 25 0.69 -9.03 7.95
CA SER A 25 -0.13 -8.49 6.86
C SER A 25 -0.33 -6.99 7.03
N GLY A 26 -0.45 -6.25 5.92
CA GLY A 26 -0.67 -4.82 5.93
C GLY A 26 -2.09 -4.39 6.31
N THR A 27 -2.20 -3.21 6.91
CA THR A 27 -3.47 -2.50 7.18
C THR A 27 -3.43 -1.04 6.70
N TRP A 28 -4.54 -0.31 6.81
CA TRP A 28 -4.63 1.13 6.50
C TRP A 28 -4.85 2.01 7.73
N PHE A 29 -4.99 1.42 8.93
CA PHE A 29 -5.22 2.16 10.17
C PHE A 29 -4.03 3.05 10.50
N SER A 30 -4.29 4.27 10.97
CA SER A 30 -3.22 5.17 11.42
C SER A 30 -2.56 4.67 12.71
N ASN A 31 -1.31 5.06 12.94
CA ASN A 31 -0.55 4.82 14.17
C ASN A 31 -0.25 3.34 14.51
N VAL A 32 -0.15 2.48 13.49
CA VAL A 32 0.33 1.10 13.66
C VAL A 32 1.45 0.80 12.66
N ASP A 33 2.45 0.01 13.08
CA ASP A 33 3.65 -0.27 12.28
C ASP A 33 3.34 -0.98 10.97
N ASN A 34 2.40 -1.92 10.96
CA ASN A 34 2.01 -2.65 9.76
C ASN A 34 1.03 -1.86 8.87
N SER A 35 0.99 -0.53 8.98
CA SER A 35 0.12 0.31 8.15
C SER A 35 0.80 0.80 6.89
N ILE A 36 0.02 0.83 5.81
CA ILE A 36 0.34 1.55 4.57
C ILE A 36 0.11 3.06 4.69
N SER A 37 -0.51 3.54 5.78
CA SER A 37 -0.69 4.98 6.01
C SER A 37 0.64 5.71 6.23
N THR A 38 1.71 4.99 6.61
CA THR A 38 3.04 5.55 6.88
C THR A 38 3.72 6.12 5.63
N VAL A 39 3.28 5.72 4.44
CA VAL A 39 3.78 6.21 3.14
C VAL A 39 2.75 7.06 2.40
N MET A 40 1.64 7.38 3.06
CA MET A 40 0.65 8.30 2.51
C MET A 40 1.11 9.74 2.71
N PRO A 41 0.82 10.66 1.77
CA PRO A 41 1.14 12.07 1.94
C PRO A 41 0.39 12.66 3.14
N GLU A 42 0.98 13.67 3.76
CA GLU A 42 0.39 14.37 4.90
C GLU A 42 -1.00 14.92 4.53
N GLY A 43 -1.98 14.71 5.42
CA GLY A 43 -3.38 15.09 5.19
C GLY A 43 -4.18 14.11 4.32
N ALA A 44 -3.60 12.99 3.89
CA ALA A 44 -4.34 11.90 3.28
C ALA A 44 -5.32 11.29 4.28
N GLN A 45 -6.60 11.22 3.90
CA GLN A 45 -7.63 10.60 4.74
C GLN A 45 -7.55 9.06 4.63
N GLU A 46 -7.90 8.34 5.69
CA GLU A 46 -7.93 6.87 5.70
C GLU A 46 -8.77 6.27 4.57
N LYS A 47 -9.86 6.94 4.18
CA LYS A 47 -10.68 6.53 3.03
C LYS A 47 -9.91 6.54 1.71
N VAL A 48 -8.93 7.43 1.56
CA VAL A 48 -8.05 7.48 0.38
C VAL A 48 -7.10 6.29 0.42
N ALA A 49 -6.51 5.98 1.58
CA ALA A 49 -5.68 4.80 1.77
C ALA A 49 -6.43 3.51 1.42
N LEU A 50 -7.66 3.34 1.95
CA LEU A 50 -8.52 2.19 1.59
C LEU A 50 -8.85 2.15 0.09
N ALA A 51 -9.10 3.30 -0.54
CA ALA A 51 -9.37 3.37 -1.97
C ALA A 51 -8.15 3.03 -2.83
N VAL A 52 -6.93 3.38 -2.39
CA VAL A 52 -5.68 2.92 -3.00
C VAL A 52 -5.58 1.40 -2.94
N MET A 53 -5.83 0.81 -1.76
CA MET A 53 -5.78 -0.63 -1.59
C MET A 53 -6.77 -1.35 -2.50
N LYS A 54 -8.02 -0.85 -2.61
CA LYS A 54 -9.01 -1.37 -3.57
C LYS A 54 -8.51 -1.28 -5.02
N ASN A 55 -7.85 -0.18 -5.39
CA ASN A 55 -7.29 -0.01 -6.73
C ASN A 55 -6.14 -1.00 -7.02
N LEU A 56 -5.29 -1.28 -6.04
CA LEU A 56 -4.19 -2.24 -6.19
C LEU A 56 -4.70 -3.67 -6.25
N ILE A 57 -5.72 -4.00 -5.45
CA ILE A 57 -6.40 -5.30 -5.48
C ILE A 57 -7.06 -5.53 -6.84
N SER A 58 -7.78 -4.54 -7.38
CA SER A 58 -8.43 -4.69 -8.69
C SER A 58 -7.44 -4.88 -9.84
N LYS A 59 -6.18 -4.47 -9.66
CA LYS A 59 -5.08 -4.69 -10.62
C LYS A 59 -4.31 -5.99 -10.39
N GLY A 60 -4.62 -6.73 -9.32
CA GLY A 60 -3.93 -7.96 -8.94
C GLY A 60 -2.51 -7.73 -8.40
N LEU A 61 -2.19 -6.51 -7.96
CA LEU A 61 -0.87 -6.16 -7.39
C LEU A 61 -0.81 -6.45 -5.88
N VAL A 62 -1.97 -6.51 -5.24
CA VAL A 62 -2.16 -6.80 -3.82
C VAL A 62 -3.29 -7.81 -3.67
N ALA A 63 -3.17 -8.73 -2.73
CA ALA A 63 -4.24 -9.62 -2.28
C ALA A 63 -4.77 -9.16 -0.91
N GLY A 64 -6.00 -9.56 -0.58
CA GLY A 64 -6.65 -9.22 0.70
C GLY A 64 -8.08 -8.73 0.54
N CYS A 65 -8.66 -8.21 1.63
CA CYS A 65 -10.04 -7.69 1.65
C CYS A 65 -10.08 -6.15 1.62
N GLY A 66 -10.73 -5.60 0.59
CA GLY A 66 -11.05 -4.17 0.50
C GLY A 66 -12.32 -3.76 1.27
N CYS A 67 -12.90 -4.65 2.08
CA CYS A 67 -14.17 -4.45 2.78
C CYS A 67 -14.16 -3.36 3.87
N GLY A 68 -12.98 -2.91 4.32
CA GLY A 68 -12.86 -1.85 5.31
C GLY A 68 -12.93 -2.29 6.78
N CYS A 69 -12.86 -3.60 7.07
CA CYS A 69 -13.03 -4.11 8.44
C CYS A 69 -11.73 -4.30 9.25
N ARG A 70 -10.62 -4.76 8.65
CA ARG A 70 -9.38 -5.08 9.40
C ARG A 70 -8.07 -4.70 8.70
N GLY A 71 -8.06 -4.63 7.38
CA GLY A 71 -6.82 -4.77 6.63
C GLY A 71 -6.33 -6.22 6.73
N ASN A 72 -5.83 -6.74 5.63
CA ASN A 72 -5.14 -8.03 5.58
C ASN A 72 -4.50 -8.09 4.20
N PHE A 73 -3.66 -7.09 3.91
CA PHE A 73 -3.09 -6.92 2.59
C PHE A 73 -1.75 -7.61 2.52
N THR A 74 -1.57 -8.35 1.43
CA THR A 74 -0.34 -9.05 1.08
C THR A 74 0.03 -8.68 -0.34
N ILE A 75 1.33 -8.53 -0.59
CA ILE A 75 1.78 -8.16 -1.93
C ILE A 75 1.81 -9.41 -2.81
N THR A 76 1.31 -9.31 -4.04
CA THR A 76 1.38 -10.45 -4.98
C THR A 76 2.73 -10.48 -5.68
N ASN A 77 3.06 -11.60 -6.33
CA ASN A 77 4.25 -11.70 -7.20
C ASN A 77 4.23 -10.59 -8.25
N LYS A 78 3.07 -10.33 -8.87
CA LYS A 78 2.90 -9.22 -9.83
C LYS A 78 3.20 -7.85 -9.23
N GLY A 79 2.82 -7.63 -7.96
CA GLY A 79 3.18 -6.42 -7.22
C GLY A 79 4.69 -6.29 -7.03
N ARG A 80 5.36 -7.39 -6.69
CA ARG A 80 6.83 -7.46 -6.52
C ARG A 80 7.56 -7.21 -7.84
N ASP A 81 7.09 -7.81 -8.94
CA ASP A 81 7.63 -7.59 -10.28
C ASP A 81 7.53 -6.11 -10.69
N LEU A 82 6.42 -5.45 -10.35
CA LEU A 82 6.24 -4.02 -10.62
C LEU A 82 7.21 -3.15 -9.81
N ILE A 83 7.50 -3.50 -8.55
CA ILE A 83 8.53 -2.83 -7.76
C ILE A 83 9.90 -2.99 -8.44
N ALA A 84 10.25 -4.22 -8.83
CA ALA A 84 11.53 -4.51 -9.47
C ALA A 84 11.71 -3.80 -10.83
N ALA A 85 10.62 -3.63 -11.58
CA ALA A 85 10.63 -2.91 -12.87
C ALA A 85 10.60 -1.39 -12.72
N SER A 86 10.32 -0.86 -11.52
CA SER A 86 10.29 0.58 -11.27
C SER A 86 11.69 1.06 -10.86
N PRO A 87 12.30 2.02 -11.58
CA PRO A 87 13.60 2.55 -11.20
C PRO A 87 13.54 3.11 -9.77
N GLN A 88 14.56 2.79 -8.97
CA GLN A 88 14.67 3.24 -7.59
C GLN A 88 14.72 4.77 -7.56
N GLN A 89 13.67 5.42 -7.08
CA GLN A 89 13.79 6.78 -6.57
C GLN A 89 14.43 6.66 -5.19
N GLU A 90 15.76 6.69 -5.16
CA GLU A 90 16.55 6.98 -3.97
C GLU A 90 16.26 8.45 -3.62
N ALA A 91 15.62 8.67 -2.47
CA ALA A 91 15.54 9.99 -1.88
C ALA A 91 16.92 10.34 -1.33
N GLU A 92 17.51 11.39 -1.90
CA GLU A 92 18.73 12.09 -1.45
C GLU A 92 18.57 12.69 -0.05
#